data_AF-A0A1C5UQQ2-F1
#
_entry.id   AF-A0A1C5UQQ2-F1
#
_cell.length_a   1.000
_cell.length_b   1.000
_cell.length_c   1.000
_cell.angle_alpha   90.00
_cell.angle_beta   90.00
_cell.angle_gamma   90.00
#
_symmetry.space_group_name_H-M   'P 1'
#
loop_
_entity.id
_entity.type
_entity.pdbx_description
1 polymer ?
#
loop_
_entity_poly.entity_id
_entity_poly.type
_entity_poly.pdbx_seq_one_letter_code
_entity_poly.pdbx_strand_id
1 'polypeptide(L)'
;MFTKDRIRFHHADDHDHGDLGGHDHHHPHTHSHGDNEINKDEKTLKILLAHWVNHNESHEEGFREWVDKARNMGKDQTAENIEKAIECMQQANQMLLEAKKHM
;
A
#
# COMPACT_ATOMS: atom_id res chain seq x y z
N MET A 1 23.68 -11.25 2.41
CA MET A 1 22.78 -11.60 1.30
C MET A 1 21.51 -12.16 1.92
N PHE A 2 20.46 -11.36 2.04
CA PHE A 2 19.20 -11.80 2.66
C PHE A 2 18.31 -12.45 1.61
N THR A 3 18.18 -13.77 1.70
CA THR A 3 17.30 -14.58 0.84
C THR A 3 15.84 -14.37 1.25
N LYS A 4 15.01 -13.99 0.28
CA LYS A 4 13.56 -13.88 0.40
C LYS A 4 12.93 -15.25 0.57
N ASP A 5 12.68 -15.67 1.80
CA ASP A 5 11.77 -16.80 2.05
C ASP A 5 10.34 -16.27 2.14
N ARG A 6 9.66 -16.38 1.00
CA ARG A 6 8.22 -16.15 0.84
C ARG A 6 7.50 -17.34 1.47
N ILE A 7 7.03 -17.19 2.70
CA ILE A 7 6.22 -18.20 3.39
C ILE A 7 4.92 -18.40 2.59
N ARG A 8 4.86 -19.51 1.84
CA ARG A 8 3.65 -20.01 1.19
C ARG A 8 2.84 -20.76 2.25
N PHE A 9 1.81 -20.13 2.79
CA PHE A 9 0.80 -20.87 3.53
C PHE A 9 -0.07 -21.64 2.53
N HIS A 10 0.02 -22.95 2.60
CA HIS A 10 -0.90 -23.87 1.94
C HIS A 10 -2.20 -23.89 2.73
N HIS A 11 -3.32 -23.50 2.12
CA HIS A 11 -4.63 -23.93 2.55
C HIS A 11 -5.26 -24.69 1.38
N ALA A 12 -5.39 -26.00 1.59
CA ALA A 12 -6.15 -26.90 0.74
C ALA A 12 -7.61 -26.80 1.20
N ASP A 13 -8.47 -26.30 0.32
CA ASP A 13 -9.91 -26.52 0.41
C ASP A 13 -10.33 -27.20 -0.89
N ASP A 14 -10.48 -28.52 -0.80
CA ASP A 14 -11.12 -29.36 -1.81
C ASP A 14 -12.62 -29.03 -1.82
N HIS A 15 -13.10 -28.41 -2.90
CA HIS A 15 -14.52 -28.34 -3.22
C HIS A 15 -14.76 -28.91 -4.61
N ASP A 16 -15.22 -30.16 -4.61
CA ASP A 16 -15.83 -30.86 -5.74
C ASP A 16 -17.23 -30.29 -6.00
N HIS A 17 -17.43 -29.68 -7.17
CA HIS A 17 -18.76 -29.40 -7.71
C HIS A 17 -18.76 -29.71 -9.21
N GLY A 18 -19.30 -30.88 -9.54
CA GLY A 18 -19.73 -31.21 -10.89
C GLY A 18 -20.95 -30.40 -11.34
N ASP A 19 -21.15 -30.43 -12.66
CA ASP A 19 -22.36 -30.06 -13.41
C ASP A 19 -22.40 -28.65 -14.07
N LEU A 20 -22.06 -28.68 -15.37
CA LEU A 20 -22.73 -28.05 -16.51
C LEU A 20 -23.08 -26.55 -16.48
N GLY A 21 -22.40 -25.80 -17.36
CA GLY A 21 -23.00 -24.65 -18.07
C GLY A 21 -22.47 -23.25 -17.75
N GLY A 22 -21.16 -23.02 -17.83
CA GLY A 22 -20.59 -21.67 -17.80
C GLY A 22 -20.63 -21.01 -19.17
N HIS A 23 -21.56 -20.09 -19.41
CA HIS A 23 -21.55 -19.22 -20.58
C HIS A 23 -20.27 -18.36 -20.59
N ASP A 24 -19.41 -18.58 -21.59
CA ASP A 24 -18.28 -17.71 -21.92
C ASP A 24 -18.80 -16.37 -22.45
N HIS A 25 -19.02 -15.43 -21.53
CA HIS A 25 -19.20 -14.04 -21.90
C HIS A 25 -17.84 -13.34 -21.96
N HIS A 26 -17.12 -13.61 -23.05
CA HIS A 26 -16.11 -12.67 -23.53
C HIS A 26 -16.83 -11.37 -23.90
N HIS A 27 -16.86 -10.40 -23.00
CA HIS A 27 -17.13 -9.02 -23.36
C HIS A 27 -15.84 -8.45 -23.95
N PRO A 28 -15.77 -8.17 -25.27
CA PRO A 28 -14.71 -7.32 -25.77
C PRO A 28 -14.99 -5.92 -25.21
N HIS A 29 -14.32 -5.59 -24.11
CA HIS A 29 -14.30 -4.22 -23.61
C HIS A 29 -13.51 -3.37 -24.61
N THR A 30 -14.23 -2.80 -25.57
CA THR A 30 -13.71 -1.75 -26.44
C THR A 30 -13.55 -0.48 -25.61
N HIS A 31 -12.39 -0.27 -25.01
CA HIS A 31 -12.07 1.02 -24.42
C HIS A 31 -11.59 1.96 -25.52
N SER A 32 -12.51 2.84 -25.94
CA SER A 32 -12.19 3.99 -26.76
C SER A 32 -11.36 4.96 -25.92
N HIS A 33 -10.04 4.88 -26.09
CA HIS A 33 -9.07 5.82 -25.52
C HIS A 33 -9.01 7.05 -26.42
N GLY A 34 -9.31 8.23 -25.89
CA GLY A 34 -9.17 9.47 -26.66
C GLY A 34 -9.09 10.71 -25.78
N ASP A 35 -10.18 11.06 -25.11
CA ASP A 35 -10.30 12.41 -24.53
C ASP A 35 -10.77 12.46 -23.06
N ASN A 36 -11.21 11.35 -22.46
CA ASN A 36 -11.79 11.32 -21.10
C ASN A 36 -10.88 10.64 -20.03
N GLU A 37 -9.75 10.06 -20.42
CA GLU A 37 -8.88 9.35 -19.46
C GLU A 37 -7.99 10.27 -18.63
N ILE A 38 -7.51 11.38 -19.20
CA ILE A 38 -6.69 12.37 -18.48
C ILE A 38 -7.43 12.87 -17.23
N ASN A 39 -8.74 13.09 -17.33
CA ASN A 39 -9.56 13.53 -16.21
C ASN A 39 -9.75 12.45 -15.12
N LYS A 40 -9.76 11.16 -15.51
CA LYS A 40 -9.94 10.05 -14.57
C LYS A 40 -8.66 9.78 -13.78
N ASP A 41 -7.51 9.83 -14.44
CA ASP A 41 -6.22 9.62 -13.79
C ASP A 41 -5.88 10.76 -12.84
N GLU A 42 -6.17 12.02 -13.23
CA GLU A 42 -5.97 13.19 -12.37
C GLU A 42 -6.85 13.11 -11.09
N LYS A 43 -8.13 12.78 -11.24
CA LYS A 43 -9.04 12.55 -10.10
C LYS A 43 -8.56 11.40 -9.21
N THR A 44 -8.10 10.31 -9.82
CA THR A 44 -7.58 9.14 -9.11
C THR A 44 -6.32 9.53 -8.33
N LEU A 45 -5.38 10.22 -8.96
CA LEU A 45 -4.14 10.68 -8.32
C LEU A 45 -4.44 11.61 -7.14
N LYS A 46 -5.39 12.53 -7.25
CA LYS A 46 -5.79 13.43 -6.15
C LYS A 46 -6.31 12.66 -4.92
N ILE A 47 -7.03 11.56 -5.14
CA ILE A 47 -7.49 10.66 -4.07
C ILE A 47 -6.31 9.89 -3.48
N LEU A 48 -5.45 9.32 -4.34
CA LEU A 48 -4.29 8.55 -3.92
C LEU A 48 -3.32 9.37 -3.06
N LEU A 49 -3.03 10.61 -3.42
CA LEU A 49 -2.15 11.50 -2.64
C LEU A 49 -2.66 11.69 -1.20
N ALA A 50 -3.97 11.88 -1.02
CA ALA A 50 -4.56 11.99 0.31
C ALA A 50 -4.54 10.64 1.07
N HIS A 51 -4.83 9.54 0.36
CA HIS A 51 -4.83 8.21 0.93
C HIS A 51 -3.45 7.78 1.42
N TRP A 52 -2.39 8.05 0.65
CA TRP A 52 -1.01 7.70 1.03
C TRP A 52 -0.55 8.47 2.27
N VAL A 53 -0.90 9.75 2.42
CA VAL A 53 -0.58 10.52 3.64
C VAL A 53 -1.24 9.88 4.86
N ASN A 54 -2.55 9.59 4.79
CA ASN A 54 -3.27 8.95 5.89
C ASN A 54 -2.73 7.54 6.21
N HIS A 55 -2.34 6.78 5.19
CA HIS A 55 -1.75 5.46 5.37
C HIS A 55 -0.37 5.52 6.04
N ASN A 56 0.46 6.49 5.65
CA ASN A 56 1.75 6.75 6.26
C ASN A 56 1.58 7.17 7.74
N GLU A 57 0.65 8.06 8.05
CA GLU A 57 0.37 8.45 9.45
C GLU A 57 -0.01 7.25 10.33
N SER A 58 -0.80 6.31 9.81
CA SER A 58 -1.11 5.05 10.50
C SER A 58 0.12 4.16 10.72
N HIS A 59 1.03 4.10 9.74
CA HIS A 59 2.31 3.40 9.90
C HIS A 59 3.23 4.07 10.92
N GLU A 60 3.29 5.41 10.94
CA GLU A 60 4.06 6.17 11.93
C GLU A 60 3.59 5.85 13.35
N GLU A 61 2.28 5.79 13.59
CA GLU A 61 1.72 5.42 14.90
C GLU A 61 2.20 4.02 15.33
N GLY A 62 2.07 3.02 14.44
CA GLY A 62 2.56 1.67 14.70
C GLY A 62 4.08 1.62 14.93
N PHE A 63 4.85 2.43 14.21
CA PHE A 63 6.30 2.50 14.39
C PHE A 63 6.68 3.11 15.73
N ARG A 64 5.97 4.15 16.20
CA ARG A 64 6.21 4.75 17.53
C ARG A 64 6.05 3.73 18.65
N GLU A 65 5.02 2.88 18.59
CA GLU A 65 4.87 1.80 19.57
C GLU A 65 6.08 0.85 19.57
N TRP A 66 6.64 0.58 18.39
CA TRP A 66 7.79 -0.30 18.25
C TRP A 66 9.12 0.35 18.64
N VAL A 67 9.24 1.68 18.56
CA VAL A 67 10.35 2.43 19.17
C VAL A 67 10.38 2.16 20.68
N ASP A 68 9.24 2.33 21.35
CA ASP A 68 9.14 2.12 22.80
C ASP A 68 9.42 0.67 23.19
N LYS A 69 8.83 -0.29 22.46
CA LYS A 69 9.08 -1.72 22.65
C LYS A 69 10.58 -2.05 22.44
N ALA A 70 11.21 -1.50 21.40
CA ALA A 70 12.62 -1.74 21.11
C ALA A 70 13.54 -1.19 22.22
N ARG A 71 13.26 0.02 22.73
CA ARG A 71 13.98 0.58 23.89
C ARG A 71 13.82 -0.28 25.13
N ASN A 72 12.61 -0.75 25.42
CA ASN A 72 12.36 -1.65 26.55
C ASN A 72 13.09 -3.00 26.44
N MET A 73 13.41 -3.43 25.21
CA MET A 73 14.23 -4.62 24.94
C MET A 73 15.75 -4.35 24.93
N GLY A 74 16.19 -3.12 25.24
CA GLY A 74 17.60 -2.71 25.16
C GLY A 74 18.14 -2.67 23.73
N LYS A 75 17.28 -2.47 22.73
CA LYS A 75 17.63 -2.40 21.30
C LYS A 75 17.69 -0.95 20.82
N ASP A 76 18.53 -0.15 21.45
CA ASP A 76 18.56 1.31 21.25
C ASP A 76 18.86 1.70 19.80
N GLN A 77 19.83 1.05 19.14
CA GLN A 77 20.13 1.29 17.72
C GLN A 77 18.98 0.91 16.79
N THR A 78 18.21 -0.13 17.14
CA THR A 78 17.01 -0.48 16.38
C THR A 78 15.94 0.59 16.55
N ALA A 79 15.70 1.05 17.79
CA ALA A 79 14.76 2.12 18.07
C ALA A 79 15.14 3.41 17.32
N GLU A 80 16.41 3.79 17.33
CA GLU A 80 16.91 4.98 16.62
C GLU A 80 16.67 4.90 15.10
N ASN A 81 16.89 3.72 14.50
CA ASN A 81 16.62 3.54 13.08
C ASN A 81 15.12 3.54 12.75
N ILE A 82 14.26 3.07 13.65
CA ILE A 82 12.79 3.18 13.50
C ILE A 82 12.36 4.64 13.61
N GLU A 83 12.93 5.42 14.54
CA GLU A 83 12.67 6.87 14.64
C GLU A 83 13.07 7.60 13.36
N LYS A 84 14.23 7.31 12.77
CA LYS A 84 14.64 7.85 11.47
C LYS A 84 13.68 7.45 10.35
N ALA A 85 13.13 6.24 10.39
CA ALA A 85 12.12 5.81 9.41
C ALA A 85 10.82 6.63 9.53
N ILE A 86 10.41 6.96 10.76
CA ILE A 86 9.28 7.86 11.02
C ILE A 86 9.58 9.26 10.45
N GLU A 87 10.76 9.83 10.71
CA GLU A 87 11.14 11.15 10.17
C GLU A 87 11.10 11.18 8.63
N CYS A 88 11.65 10.16 7.98
CA CYS A 88 11.58 10.03 6.51
C CYS A 88 10.14 9.93 6.00
N MET A 89 9.27 9.24 6.74
CA MET A 89 7.85 9.11 6.39
C MET A 89 7.12 10.44 6.52
N GLN A 90 7.43 11.24 7.54
CA GLN A 90 6.92 12.59 7.71
C GLN A 90 7.35 13.51 6.58
N GLN A 91 8.61 13.42 6.15
CA GLN A 91 9.11 14.15 4.98
C GLN A 91 8.38 13.73 3.69
N ALA A 92 8.13 12.44 3.51
CA ALA A 92 7.34 11.94 2.40
C ALA A 92 5.91 12.52 2.43
N ASN A 93 5.28 12.56 3.60
CA ASN A 93 3.94 13.15 3.78
C ASN A 93 3.92 14.63 3.40
N GLN A 94 4.92 15.42 3.80
CA GLN A 94 5.03 16.82 3.37
C GLN A 94 5.11 16.96 1.85
N MET A 95 5.86 16.09 1.19
CA MET A 95 5.99 16.12 -0.27
C MET A 95 4.75 15.64 -1.01
N LEU A 96 4.02 14.67 -0.46
CA LEU A 96 2.73 14.24 -1.01
C LEU A 96 1.66 15.33 -0.85
N LEU A 97 1.64 16.02 0.29
CA LEU A 97 0.77 17.17 0.51
C LEU A 97 1.12 18.34 -0.42
N GLU A 98 2.40 18.60 -0.65
CA GLU A 98 2.84 19.61 -1.60
C GLU A 98 2.43 19.23 -3.03
N ALA A 99 2.68 17.98 -3.46
CA ALA A 99 2.26 17.48 -4.78
C ALA A 99 0.74 17.67 -5.00
N LYS A 100 -0.07 17.43 -3.97
CA LYS A 100 -1.53 17.62 -4.02
C LYS A 100 -1.96 19.07 -4.28
N LYS A 101 -1.13 20.08 -3.94
CA LYS A 101 -1.42 21.50 -4.23
C LYS A 101 -1.29 21.86 -5.71
N HIS A 102 -0.56 21.04 -6.48
CA HIS A 102 -0.34 21.22 -7.92
C HIS A 102 -1.32 20.40 -8.78
N MET A 103 -2.37 19.85 -8.14
CA MET A 103 -3.47 19.03 -8.71
C MET A 103 -4.82 19.77 -8.64
#